data_AF-A0A5J9U220-F1
#
_entry.id   AF-A0A5J9U220-F1
#
_cell.length_a   1.000
_cell.length_b   1.000
_cell.length_c   1.000
_cell.angle_alpha   90.00
_cell.angle_beta   90.00
_cell.angle_gamma   90.00
#
_symmetry.space_group_name_H-M   'P 1'
#
loop_
_entity.id
_entity.type
_entity.pdbx_description
1 polymer ?
#
loop_
_entity_poly.entity_id
_entity_poly.type
_entity_poly.pdbx_seq_one_letter_code
_entity_poly.pdbx_strand_id
1 'polypeptide(L)'
;MGIGREKKLLDTMASSCIALLLMLLLLPCAQARPAPTTAATIDGSRSEHLTLRGPFLRGPESVAFDGNGAGPYSGVSDGRILKWNGKALGWTTYAYGPGYNQKTCTASKLRPAELTEKMCGRPLGLRFNLKTGDLYIADAYKGLMRVEAGGGKATVLVNEADGVPLRFTNGVDIDQVTGEVFFTDSSILARTIRGHNMRG
;
A
#
# COMPACT_ATOMS: atom_id res chain seq x y z
N MET A 1 27.29 64.43 -10.17
CA MET A 1 28.26 63.31 -10.27
C MET A 1 27.71 61.95 -9.78
N GLY A 2 26.37 61.74 -9.73
CA GLY A 2 25.76 60.54 -9.11
C GLY A 2 25.16 59.48 -10.05
N ILE A 3 24.74 59.84 -11.27
CA ILE A 3 23.90 58.96 -12.12
C ILE A 3 24.68 57.84 -12.80
N GLY A 4 25.97 58.04 -13.09
CA GLY A 4 26.81 57.04 -13.77
C GLY A 4 27.27 55.89 -12.88
N ARG A 5 27.28 56.09 -11.56
CA ARG A 5 27.74 55.08 -10.58
C ARG A 5 26.63 54.11 -10.23
N GLU A 6 25.38 54.58 -10.15
CA GLU A 6 24.19 53.76 -9.90
C GLU A 6 23.85 52.84 -11.07
N LYS A 7 23.94 53.33 -12.33
CA LYS A 7 23.76 52.49 -13.52
C LYS A 7 24.81 51.38 -13.59
N LYS A 8 26.08 51.73 -13.36
CA LYS A 8 27.17 50.74 -13.27
C LYS A 8 26.92 49.70 -12.18
N LEU A 9 26.42 50.14 -11.01
CA LEU A 9 26.10 49.24 -9.90
C LEU A 9 24.97 48.28 -10.27
N LEU A 10 23.90 48.79 -10.89
CA LEU A 10 22.73 48.02 -11.31
C LEU A 10 23.10 47.00 -12.40
N ASP A 11 23.94 47.38 -13.36
CA ASP A 11 24.44 46.50 -14.42
C ASP A 11 25.34 45.38 -13.85
N THR A 12 26.22 45.71 -12.89
CA THR A 12 27.02 44.67 -12.19
C THR A 12 26.16 43.73 -11.35
N MET A 13 25.12 44.23 -10.69
CA MET A 13 24.21 43.41 -9.89
C MET A 13 23.36 42.50 -10.79
N ALA A 14 22.84 43.02 -11.91
CA ALA A 14 22.08 42.24 -12.88
C ALA A 14 22.94 41.15 -13.54
N SER A 15 24.18 41.49 -13.91
CA SER A 15 25.14 40.52 -14.47
C SER A 15 25.49 39.41 -13.45
N SER A 16 25.67 39.78 -12.18
CA SER A 16 25.92 38.82 -11.10
C SER A 16 24.72 37.90 -10.86
N CYS A 17 23.49 38.42 -10.92
CA CYS A 17 22.27 37.61 -10.76
C CYS A 17 22.08 36.63 -11.94
N ILE A 18 22.33 37.07 -13.17
CA ILE A 18 22.24 36.22 -14.37
C ILE A 18 23.31 35.12 -14.32
N ALA A 19 24.53 35.44 -13.89
CA ALA A 19 25.58 34.44 -13.70
C ALA A 19 25.22 33.42 -12.61
N LEU A 20 24.59 33.85 -11.51
CA LEU A 20 24.13 32.95 -10.44
C LEU A 20 22.98 32.05 -10.90
N LEU A 21 22.00 32.60 -11.64
CA LEU A 21 20.90 31.84 -12.22
C LEU A 21 21.38 30.84 -13.28
N LEU A 22 22.33 31.23 -14.14
CA LEU A 22 22.94 30.31 -15.10
C LEU A 22 23.75 29.21 -14.38
N MET A 23 24.48 29.53 -13.31
CA MET A 23 25.14 28.52 -12.47
C MET A 23 24.13 27.55 -11.84
N LEU A 24 22.99 28.04 -11.35
CA LEU A 24 21.90 27.21 -10.78
C LEU A 24 21.18 26.35 -11.83
N LEU A 25 21.04 26.84 -13.06
CA LEU A 25 20.45 26.10 -14.19
C LEU A 25 21.43 25.11 -14.85
N LEU A 26 22.74 25.37 -14.72
CA LEU A 26 23.82 24.53 -15.24
C LEU A 26 24.41 23.58 -14.19
N LEU A 27 23.91 23.59 -12.94
CA LEU A 27 24.24 22.58 -11.95
C LEU A 27 23.85 21.23 -12.57
N PRO A 28 24.83 20.40 -12.98
CA PRO A 28 24.55 19.09 -13.51
C PRO A 28 23.80 18.34 -12.43
N CYS A 29 22.92 17.43 -12.83
CA CYS A 29 22.24 16.47 -11.98
C CYS A 29 23.26 15.53 -11.29
N ALA A 30 24.19 16.07 -10.50
CA ALA A 30 25.27 15.34 -9.82
C ALA A 30 24.76 14.62 -8.56
N GLN A 31 23.46 14.75 -8.25
CA GLN A 31 22.75 13.94 -7.27
C GLN A 31 21.94 12.79 -7.90
N ALA A 32 22.07 12.54 -9.20
CA ALA A 32 21.66 11.24 -9.73
C ALA A 32 22.62 10.19 -9.13
N ARG A 33 22.20 9.56 -8.02
CA ARG A 33 22.86 8.36 -7.50
C ARG A 33 23.08 7.42 -8.67
N PRO A 34 24.31 6.91 -8.90
CA PRO A 34 24.50 5.86 -9.88
C PRO A 34 23.54 4.72 -9.50
N ALA A 35 22.65 4.36 -10.44
CA ALA A 35 21.88 3.14 -10.30
C ALA A 35 22.89 2.00 -10.13
N PRO A 36 22.71 1.08 -9.16
CA PRO A 36 23.62 -0.03 -8.98
C PRO A 36 23.80 -0.74 -10.34
N THR A 37 25.04 -0.69 -10.85
CA THR A 37 25.43 -1.19 -12.18
C THR A 37 25.34 -2.71 -12.28
N THR A 38 25.11 -3.38 -11.16
CA THR A 38 24.72 -4.78 -11.08
C THR A 38 23.31 -4.81 -10.51
N ALA A 39 22.32 -5.13 -11.34
CA ALA A 39 21.05 -5.64 -10.82
C ALA A 39 21.41 -6.83 -9.93
N ALA A 40 21.15 -6.72 -8.62
CA ALA A 40 21.35 -7.83 -7.71
C ALA A 40 20.54 -9.00 -8.26
N THR A 41 21.21 -10.07 -8.68
CA THR A 41 20.52 -11.26 -9.19
C THR A 41 19.71 -11.87 -8.06
N ILE A 42 18.45 -12.20 -8.33
CA ILE A 42 17.61 -12.92 -7.37
C ILE A 42 18.19 -14.33 -7.21
N ASP A 43 18.82 -14.59 -6.07
CA ASP A 43 19.32 -15.91 -5.71
C ASP A 43 18.18 -16.76 -5.10
N GLY A 44 17.57 -17.59 -5.95
CA GLY A 44 16.48 -18.49 -5.54
C GLY A 44 16.88 -19.56 -4.51
N SER A 45 18.19 -19.82 -4.33
CA SER A 45 18.67 -20.78 -3.33
C SER A 45 18.42 -20.32 -1.89
N ARG A 46 18.17 -19.02 -1.70
CA ARG A 46 17.85 -18.39 -0.41
C ARG A 46 16.35 -18.27 -0.15
N SER A 47 15.52 -18.97 -0.94
CA SER A 47 14.07 -18.96 -0.74
C SER A 47 13.68 -19.66 0.57
N GLU A 48 12.72 -19.08 1.28
CA GLU A 48 12.13 -19.66 2.49
C GLU A 48 10.63 -19.86 2.27
N HIS A 49 10.14 -21.06 2.58
CA HIS A 49 8.72 -21.36 2.50
C HIS A 49 8.02 -21.08 3.83
N LEU A 50 7.12 -20.10 3.84
CA LEU A 50 6.39 -19.67 5.03
C LEU A 50 5.01 -20.33 5.10
N THR A 51 4.93 -21.54 5.66
CA THR A 51 3.68 -22.31 5.69
C THR A 51 2.61 -21.67 6.58
N LEU A 52 1.39 -21.51 6.02
CA LEU A 52 0.22 -21.13 6.80
C LEU A 52 -0.17 -22.26 7.76
N ARG A 53 -0.63 -21.90 8.97
CA ARG A 53 -1.02 -22.90 9.96
C ARG A 53 -2.37 -23.54 9.62
N GLY A 54 -2.35 -24.86 9.42
CA GLY A 54 -3.54 -25.67 9.22
C GLY A 54 -3.87 -25.89 7.73
N PRO A 55 -4.52 -27.03 7.39
CA PRO A 55 -4.67 -27.46 6.00
C PRO A 55 -5.80 -26.76 5.24
N PHE A 56 -6.64 -25.97 5.93
CA PHE A 56 -7.86 -25.39 5.36
C PHE A 56 -7.74 -23.91 5.01
N LEU A 57 -6.65 -23.24 5.42
CA LEU A 57 -6.42 -21.84 5.07
C LEU A 57 -5.82 -21.73 3.66
N ARG A 58 -6.39 -20.83 2.85
CA ARG A 58 -5.89 -20.51 1.51
C ARG A 58 -5.42 -19.06 1.44
N GLY A 59 -4.29 -18.84 0.79
CA GLY A 59 -3.65 -17.54 0.59
C GLY A 59 -2.16 -17.71 0.34
N PRO A 60 -1.40 -16.62 0.08
CA PRO A 60 -1.86 -15.27 -0.28
C PRO A 60 -2.47 -15.16 -1.67
N GLU A 61 -3.23 -14.08 -1.91
CA GLU A 61 -3.40 -13.49 -3.25
C GLU A 61 -2.47 -12.28 -3.38
N SER A 62 -2.44 -11.39 -2.37
CA SER A 62 -1.44 -10.32 -2.22
C SER A 62 -0.55 -10.49 -0.99
N VAL A 63 0.65 -9.88 -1.08
CA VAL A 63 1.58 -9.71 0.03
C VAL A 63 2.04 -8.26 0.12
N ALA A 64 2.27 -7.78 1.34
CA ALA A 64 2.75 -6.41 1.58
C ALA A 64 3.87 -6.39 2.63
N PHE A 65 4.66 -5.31 2.61
CA PHE A 65 5.66 -4.97 3.62
C PHE A 65 5.39 -3.54 4.08
N ASP A 66 5.58 -3.27 5.37
CA ASP A 66 5.39 -1.93 5.91
C ASP A 66 6.61 -1.03 5.66
N GLY A 67 6.49 0.26 5.97
CA GLY A 67 7.57 1.25 5.79
C GLY A 67 8.82 1.00 6.64
N ASN A 68 8.73 0.15 7.66
CA ASN A 68 9.87 -0.27 8.48
C ASN A 68 10.53 -1.55 7.93
N GLY A 69 10.05 -2.08 6.81
CA GLY A 69 10.51 -3.33 6.22
C GLY A 69 10.02 -4.59 6.93
N ALA A 70 9.06 -4.47 7.87
CA ALA A 70 8.49 -5.64 8.52
C ALA A 70 7.42 -6.30 7.63
N GLY A 71 7.13 -7.57 7.94
CA GLY A 71 6.30 -8.45 7.13
C GLY A 71 7.01 -9.77 6.81
N PRO A 72 6.55 -10.52 5.79
CA PRO A 72 5.40 -10.19 4.95
C PRO A 72 4.06 -10.16 5.70
N TYR A 73 3.13 -9.36 5.19
CA TYR A 73 1.72 -9.36 5.54
C TYR A 73 0.92 -10.02 4.41
N SER A 74 -0.11 -10.81 4.74
CA SER A 74 -0.87 -11.58 3.76
C SER A 74 -2.33 -11.71 4.17
N GLY A 75 -3.23 -11.56 3.20
CA GLY A 75 -4.63 -11.97 3.33
C GLY A 75 -4.75 -13.50 3.34
N VAL A 76 -5.75 -14.03 4.05
CA VAL A 76 -6.09 -15.46 4.05
C VAL A 76 -7.60 -15.67 3.92
N SER A 77 -8.01 -16.90 3.57
CA SER A 77 -9.39 -17.20 3.18
C SER A 77 -10.42 -17.11 4.31
N ASP A 78 -9.97 -17.06 5.57
CA ASP A 78 -10.87 -16.83 6.71
C ASP A 78 -11.11 -15.34 7.04
N GLY A 79 -10.66 -14.43 6.17
CA GLY A 79 -10.92 -12.99 6.28
C GLY A 79 -9.86 -12.21 7.06
N ARG A 80 -8.86 -12.88 7.63
CA ARG A 80 -7.77 -12.21 8.34
C ARG A 80 -6.67 -11.71 7.42
N ILE A 81 -5.95 -10.72 7.92
CA ILE A 81 -4.61 -10.34 7.47
C ILE A 81 -3.64 -10.86 8.52
N LEU A 82 -2.68 -11.67 8.09
CA LEU A 82 -1.63 -12.23 8.92
C LEU A 82 -0.32 -11.46 8.72
N LYS A 83 0.50 -11.41 9.77
CA LYS A 83 1.88 -10.93 9.74
C LYS A 83 2.82 -12.07 10.09
N TRP A 84 3.89 -12.23 9.32
CA TRP A 84 4.99 -13.12 9.68
C TRP A 84 5.91 -12.43 10.68
N ASN A 85 6.16 -13.05 11.84
CA ASN A 85 7.01 -12.50 12.91
C ASN A 85 8.27 -13.35 13.16
N GLY A 86 8.80 -13.95 12.09
CA GLY A 86 9.98 -14.82 12.16
C GLY A 86 9.67 -16.23 12.67
N LYS A 87 10.68 -17.11 12.60
CA LYS A 87 10.53 -18.56 12.84
C LYS A 87 10.01 -18.92 14.24
N ALA A 88 10.34 -18.12 15.25
CA ALA A 88 9.93 -18.37 16.63
C ALA A 88 8.42 -18.14 16.86
N LEU A 89 7.87 -17.08 16.27
CA LEU A 89 6.46 -16.69 16.48
C LEU A 89 5.55 -17.15 15.34
N GLY A 90 6.09 -17.17 14.12
CA GLY A 90 5.38 -17.51 12.90
C GLY A 90 4.32 -16.47 12.51
N TRP A 91 3.27 -16.94 11.84
CA TRP A 91 2.13 -16.13 11.46
C TRP A 91 1.25 -15.78 12.65
N THR A 92 0.98 -14.49 12.85
CA THR A 92 -0.02 -13.99 13.80
C THR A 92 -1.05 -13.14 13.09
N THR A 93 -2.25 -13.01 13.68
CA THR A 93 -3.26 -12.10 13.15
C THR A 93 -2.83 -10.65 13.37
N TYR A 94 -2.77 -9.89 12.28
CA TYR A 94 -2.52 -8.46 12.30
C TYR A 94 -3.83 -7.68 12.25
N ALA A 95 -4.72 -8.01 11.31
CA ALA A 95 -5.98 -7.30 11.14
C ALA A 95 -7.12 -8.21 10.65
N TYR A 96 -8.34 -7.71 10.76
CA TYR A 96 -9.56 -8.37 10.27
C TYR A 96 -10.66 -7.34 9.95
N GLY A 97 -11.57 -7.69 9.05
CA GLY A 97 -12.69 -6.82 8.67
C GLY A 97 -13.83 -6.78 9.71
N PRO A 98 -14.78 -5.85 9.58
CA PRO A 98 -15.97 -5.82 10.43
C PRO A 98 -16.79 -7.11 10.37
N GLY A 99 -17.30 -7.54 11.53
CA GLY A 99 -18.10 -8.76 11.65
C GLY A 99 -17.29 -10.05 11.78
N TYR A 100 -15.96 -9.99 11.77
CA TYR A 100 -15.12 -11.16 12.01
C TYR A 100 -15.39 -11.79 13.38
N ASN A 101 -15.57 -13.11 13.39
CA ASN A 101 -15.70 -13.91 14.60
C ASN A 101 -14.87 -15.19 14.44
N GLN A 102 -13.91 -15.40 15.34
CA GLN A 102 -12.98 -16.51 15.23
C GLN A 102 -13.66 -17.89 15.17
N LYS A 103 -14.75 -18.10 15.94
CA LYS A 103 -15.44 -19.39 15.98
C LYS A 103 -16.12 -19.72 14.65
N THR A 104 -16.71 -18.73 13.99
CA THR A 104 -17.46 -18.93 12.75
C THR A 104 -16.61 -18.79 11.50
N CYS A 105 -15.53 -17.99 11.56
CA CYS A 105 -14.68 -17.70 10.41
C CYS A 105 -13.50 -18.65 10.25
N THR A 106 -12.96 -19.21 11.34
CA THR A 106 -11.82 -20.13 11.23
C THR A 106 -12.18 -21.30 10.32
N ALA A 107 -11.44 -21.44 9.21
CA ALA A 107 -11.67 -22.46 8.20
C ALA A 107 -11.47 -23.86 8.79
N SER A 108 -12.37 -24.77 8.44
CA SER A 108 -12.33 -26.16 8.88
C SER A 108 -12.94 -27.08 7.83
N LYS A 109 -12.78 -28.39 7.97
CA LYS A 109 -13.44 -29.37 7.10
C LYS A 109 -14.97 -29.17 7.03
N LEU A 110 -15.60 -28.80 8.14
CA LEU A 110 -17.05 -28.60 8.23
C LEU A 110 -17.50 -27.21 7.77
N ARG A 111 -16.58 -26.24 7.77
CA ARG A 111 -16.81 -24.85 7.34
C ARG A 111 -15.65 -24.41 6.44
N PRO A 112 -15.64 -24.86 5.18
CA PRO A 112 -14.68 -24.37 4.20
C PRO A 112 -14.79 -22.85 4.08
N ALA A 113 -13.65 -22.20 3.86
CA ALA A 113 -13.57 -20.76 3.87
C ALA A 113 -14.53 -20.12 2.84
N GLU A 114 -14.68 -20.75 1.69
CA GLU A 114 -15.46 -20.30 0.52
C GLU A 114 -16.94 -20.09 0.86
N LEU A 115 -17.46 -20.83 1.84
CA LEU A 115 -18.84 -20.68 2.30
C LEU A 115 -19.01 -19.51 3.28
N THR A 116 -17.91 -19.08 3.90
CA THR A 116 -17.89 -18.06 4.96
C THR A 116 -17.26 -16.74 4.52
N GLU A 117 -16.53 -16.72 3.39
CA GLU A 117 -15.79 -15.55 2.88
C GLU A 117 -16.68 -14.30 2.77
N LYS A 118 -17.92 -14.44 2.29
CA LYS A 118 -18.85 -13.30 2.20
C LYS A 118 -19.13 -12.63 3.56
N MET A 119 -19.16 -13.40 4.63
CA MET A 119 -19.38 -12.92 5.99
C MET A 119 -18.07 -12.48 6.64
N CYS A 120 -17.05 -13.32 6.57
CA CYS A 120 -15.78 -13.18 7.27
C CYS A 120 -14.81 -12.21 6.59
N GLY A 121 -14.96 -12.01 5.29
CA GLY A 121 -14.04 -11.28 4.43
C GLY A 121 -13.14 -12.21 3.62
N ARG A 122 -12.55 -11.64 2.58
CA ARG A 122 -11.51 -12.25 1.76
C ARG A 122 -10.59 -11.12 1.28
N PRO A 123 -9.55 -10.75 2.07
CA PRO A 123 -8.57 -9.75 1.66
C PRO A 123 -7.79 -10.26 0.45
N LEU A 124 -7.92 -9.56 -0.67
CA LEU A 124 -7.21 -9.86 -1.91
C LEU A 124 -6.01 -8.91 -1.99
N GLY A 125 -6.22 -7.61 -2.19
CA GLY A 125 -5.14 -6.62 -2.28
C GLY A 125 -4.77 -5.96 -0.95
N LEU A 126 -3.46 -5.75 -0.75
CA LEU A 126 -2.89 -5.10 0.44
C LEU A 126 -1.89 -4.01 0.04
N ARG A 127 -2.01 -2.81 0.61
CA ARG A 127 -1.03 -1.74 0.40
C ARG A 127 -0.89 -0.85 1.63
N PHE A 128 0.35 -0.69 2.11
CA PHE A 128 0.65 0.28 3.15
C PHE A 128 0.77 1.69 2.58
N ASN A 129 0.24 2.67 3.30
CA ASN A 129 0.67 4.04 3.20
C ASN A 129 1.96 4.17 4.02
N LEU A 130 3.09 4.42 3.36
CA LEU A 130 4.40 4.42 4.01
C LEU A 130 4.63 5.62 4.93
N LYS A 131 3.83 6.68 4.79
CA LYS A 131 3.90 7.87 5.64
C LYS A 131 3.12 7.70 6.94
N THR A 132 1.91 7.14 6.87
CA THR A 132 1.05 6.97 8.05
C THR A 132 1.22 5.61 8.73
N GLY A 133 1.69 4.61 7.99
CA GLY A 133 1.73 3.21 8.45
C GLY A 133 0.40 2.48 8.34
N ASP A 134 -0.66 3.14 7.85
CA ASP A 134 -1.96 2.51 7.66
C ASP A 134 -1.91 1.47 6.55
N LEU A 135 -2.62 0.36 6.75
CA LEU A 135 -2.80 -0.67 5.74
C LEU A 135 -4.17 -0.51 5.09
N TYR A 136 -4.17 -0.30 3.77
CA TYR A 136 -5.35 -0.36 2.94
C TYR A 136 -5.56 -1.78 2.42
N ILE A 137 -6.81 -2.21 2.42
CA ILE A 137 -7.22 -3.59 2.16
C ILE A 137 -8.34 -3.56 1.12
N ALA A 138 -8.12 -4.20 -0.02
CA ALA A 138 -9.17 -4.56 -0.94
C ALA A 138 -9.75 -5.92 -0.52
N ASP A 139 -10.93 -5.91 0.09
CA ASP A 139 -11.64 -7.14 0.46
C ASP A 139 -12.72 -7.44 -0.57
N ALA A 140 -12.71 -8.68 -1.09
CA ALA A 140 -13.59 -9.11 -2.17
C ALA A 140 -15.07 -8.82 -1.92
N TYR A 141 -15.51 -8.82 -0.66
CA TYR A 141 -16.92 -8.70 -0.28
C TYR A 141 -17.24 -7.42 0.50
N LYS A 142 -16.26 -6.85 1.20
CA LYS A 142 -16.45 -5.69 2.08
C LYS A 142 -16.09 -4.36 1.43
N GLY A 143 -15.44 -4.39 0.27
CA GLY A 143 -14.98 -3.19 -0.43
C GLY A 143 -13.58 -2.78 -0.01
N LEU A 144 -13.29 -1.48 -0.14
CA LEU A 144 -12.04 -0.90 0.33
C LEU A 144 -12.12 -0.62 1.84
N MET A 145 -11.15 -1.13 2.59
CA MET A 145 -11.02 -0.92 4.02
C MET A 145 -9.66 -0.34 4.39
N ARG A 146 -9.54 0.21 5.61
CA ARG A 146 -8.28 0.67 6.21
C ARG A 146 -8.17 0.15 7.63
N VAL A 147 -6.96 -0.23 8.03
CA VAL A 147 -6.59 -0.46 9.42
C VAL A 147 -5.35 0.37 9.73
N GLU A 148 -5.29 0.91 10.94
CA GLU A 148 -4.14 1.72 11.38
C GLU A 148 -2.88 0.86 11.56
N ALA A 149 -1.72 1.51 11.72
CA ALA A 149 -0.42 0.86 11.87
C ALA A 149 -0.34 -0.17 13.02
N GLY A 150 -1.22 -0.07 14.02
CA GLY A 150 -1.32 -1.04 15.12
C GLY A 150 -2.03 -2.35 14.76
N GLY A 151 -2.66 -2.42 13.58
CA GLY A 151 -3.52 -3.53 13.21
C GLY A 151 -4.88 -3.48 13.92
N GLY A 152 -5.54 -4.64 14.05
CA GLY A 152 -6.86 -4.78 14.67
C GLY A 152 -8.02 -4.76 13.68
N LYS A 153 -9.15 -4.19 14.09
CA LYS A 153 -10.37 -4.17 13.27
C LYS A 153 -10.26 -3.07 12.21
N ALA A 154 -10.37 -3.46 10.94
CA ALA A 154 -10.41 -2.51 9.84
C ALA A 154 -11.76 -1.78 9.76
N THR A 155 -11.73 -0.56 9.24
CA THR A 155 -12.89 0.28 8.93
C THR A 155 -13.15 0.23 7.43
N VAL A 156 -14.41 0.08 7.03
CA VAL A 156 -14.83 0.18 5.62
C VAL A 156 -14.82 1.64 5.20
N LEU A 157 -14.09 1.94 4.13
CA LEU A 157 -14.01 3.28 3.54
C LEU A 157 -14.98 3.42 2.37
N VAL A 158 -15.04 2.41 1.50
CA VAL A 158 -15.87 2.43 0.29
C VAL A 158 -16.41 1.03 0.03
N ASN A 159 -17.74 0.91 -0.07
CA ASN A 159 -18.44 -0.31 -0.48
C ASN A 159 -19.40 -0.06 -1.66
N GLU A 160 -19.46 1.16 -2.17
CA GLU A 160 -20.21 1.57 -3.35
C GLU A 160 -19.51 2.70 -4.10
N ALA A 161 -19.71 2.78 -5.41
CA ALA A 161 -19.24 3.88 -6.24
C ALA A 161 -20.32 4.24 -7.27
N ASP A 162 -20.61 5.53 -7.42
CA ASP A 162 -21.66 6.05 -8.31
C ASP A 162 -23.04 5.37 -8.06
N GLY A 163 -23.36 5.11 -6.79
CA GLY A 163 -24.60 4.42 -6.38
C GLY A 163 -24.65 2.93 -6.71
N VAL A 164 -23.55 2.34 -7.19
CA VAL A 164 -23.44 0.90 -7.48
C VAL A 164 -22.60 0.22 -6.41
N PRO A 165 -23.15 -0.80 -5.70
CA PRO A 165 -22.37 -1.56 -4.72
C PRO A 165 -21.21 -2.31 -5.37
N LEU A 166 -20.04 -2.25 -4.75
CA LEU A 166 -18.88 -3.05 -5.14
C LEU A 166 -19.18 -4.54 -4.97
N ARG A 167 -18.63 -5.37 -5.85
CA ARG A 167 -18.97 -6.81 -5.90
C ARG A 167 -17.78 -7.72 -5.75
N PHE A 168 -16.62 -7.27 -6.19
CA PHE A 168 -15.39 -8.05 -6.15
C PHE A 168 -14.17 -7.12 -6.13
N THR A 169 -13.98 -6.43 -4.99
CA THR A 169 -12.84 -5.53 -4.80
C THR A 169 -11.54 -6.33 -4.68
N ASN A 170 -10.58 -6.06 -5.56
CA ASN A 170 -9.46 -6.98 -5.77
C ASN A 170 -8.10 -6.34 -5.47
N GLY A 171 -7.66 -5.38 -6.29
CA GLY A 171 -6.38 -4.69 -6.11
C GLY A 171 -6.52 -3.35 -5.41
N VAL A 172 -5.47 -2.93 -4.70
CA VAL A 172 -5.33 -1.56 -4.16
C VAL A 172 -3.88 -1.10 -4.30
N ASP A 173 -3.68 0.15 -4.70
CA ASP A 173 -2.41 0.86 -4.67
C ASP A 173 -2.60 2.29 -4.14
N ILE A 174 -1.50 2.89 -3.69
CA ILE A 174 -1.47 4.21 -3.07
C ILE A 174 -0.32 4.99 -3.69
N ASP A 175 -0.63 6.19 -4.20
CA ASP A 175 0.38 7.18 -4.51
C ASP A 175 1.00 7.66 -3.19
N GLN A 176 2.25 7.30 -2.95
CA GLN A 176 2.95 7.60 -1.70
C GLN A 176 3.25 9.10 -1.54
N VAL A 177 3.24 9.88 -2.63
CA VAL A 177 3.44 11.33 -2.59
C VAL A 177 2.16 12.02 -2.15
N THR A 178 1.05 11.74 -2.84
CA THR A 178 -0.23 12.45 -2.63
C THR A 178 -1.11 11.81 -1.56
N GLY A 179 -0.96 10.51 -1.32
CA GLY A 179 -1.84 9.70 -0.48
C GLY A 179 -3.13 9.27 -1.20
N GLU A 180 -3.27 9.52 -2.50
CA GLU A 180 -4.41 9.05 -3.28
C GLU A 180 -4.43 7.52 -3.35
N VAL A 181 -5.61 6.94 -3.15
CA VAL A 181 -5.83 5.49 -3.14
C VAL A 181 -6.60 5.09 -4.39
N PHE A 182 -6.05 4.11 -5.10
CA PHE A 182 -6.60 3.54 -6.32
C PHE A 182 -6.92 2.08 -6.06
N PHE A 183 -8.10 1.64 -6.44
CA PHE A 183 -8.50 0.24 -6.28
C PHE A 183 -9.39 -0.23 -7.42
N THR A 184 -9.53 -1.55 -7.55
CA THR A 184 -10.30 -2.17 -8.61
C THR A 184 -11.50 -2.94 -8.07
N ASP A 185 -12.62 -2.84 -8.78
CA ASP A 185 -13.72 -3.80 -8.71
C ASP A 185 -13.62 -4.71 -9.94
N SER A 186 -13.24 -5.97 -9.74
CA SER A 186 -13.05 -6.97 -10.80
C SER A 186 -14.34 -7.72 -11.15
N SER A 187 -15.48 -7.05 -11.02
CA SER A 187 -16.76 -7.56 -11.51
C SER A 187 -16.92 -7.28 -13.02
N ILE A 188 -18.03 -7.73 -13.62
CA ILE A 188 -18.30 -7.58 -15.07
C ILE A 188 -18.32 -6.09 -15.48
N LEU A 189 -18.45 -5.17 -14.52
CA LEU A 189 -18.23 -3.74 -14.69
C LEU A 189 -16.82 -3.38 -14.19
N ALA A 190 -15.80 -3.53 -15.02
CA ALA A 190 -14.46 -3.05 -14.69
C ALA A 190 -14.49 -1.53 -14.44
N ARG A 191 -14.18 -1.08 -13.22
CA ARG A 191 -14.08 0.34 -12.86
C ARG A 191 -12.84 0.60 -12.02
N THR A 192 -12.11 1.65 -12.36
CA THR A 192 -11.07 2.23 -11.51
C THR A 192 -11.72 3.30 -10.65
N ILE A 193 -11.69 3.13 -9.33
CA ILE A 193 -12.30 4.10 -8.40
C ILE A 193 -11.17 4.89 -7.73
N ARG A 194 -11.24 6.22 -7.83
CA ARG A 194 -10.36 7.15 -7.08
C ARG A 194 -11.03 7.53 -5.76
N GLY A 195 -10.38 7.23 -4.65
CA GLY A 195 -10.80 7.75 -3.35
C GLY A 195 -10.17 9.11 -3.08
N HIS A 196 -10.93 10.21 -3.24
CA HIS A 196 -10.52 11.50 -2.70
C HIS A 196 -10.96 11.62 -1.24
N ASN A 197 -10.04 11.95 -0.34
CA ASN A 197 -10.30 12.32 1.06
C ASN A 197 -10.92 11.21 1.96
N MET A 198 -10.42 9.97 1.87
CA MET A 198 -10.89 8.83 2.70
C MET A 198 -10.37 8.84 4.15
N ARG A 199 -10.50 9.99 4.82
CA ARG A 199 -10.29 10.14 6.26
C ARG A 199 -11.57 9.73 7.00
N GLY A 200 -11.83 8.42 7.02
CA GLY A 200 -12.75 7.79 7.99
C GLY A 200 -12.07 7.51 9.31
#